data_AF-E6KXJ0-F1
#
_entry.id   AF-E6KXJ0-F1
#
_cell.length_a   1.000
_cell.length_b   1.000
_cell.length_c   1.000
_cell.angle_alpha   90.00
_cell.angle_beta   90.00
_cell.angle_gamma   90.00
#
_symmetry.space_group_name_H-M   'P 1'
#
loop_
_entity.id
_entity.type
_entity.pdbx_description
1 polymer ?
#
loop_
_entity_poly.entity_id
_entity_poly.type
_entity_poly.pdbx_seq_one_letter_code
_entity_poly.pdbx_strand_id
1 'polypeptide(L)'
;MLFLKFDLTGEVMLHRCPECRKKINESAEACPNCGFSFKPENLEAYKKKLEERRLQNEEINRKSVKLHLIWGAIFTVVLLVASWITNHA
;
A
#
# COMPACT_ATOMS: atom_id res chain seq x y z
N MET A 1 4.20 52.08 2.63
CA MET A 1 3.60 51.27 1.54
C MET A 1 4.31 49.90 1.42
N LEU A 2 4.59 49.26 2.56
CA LEU A 2 5.23 47.93 2.70
C LEU A 2 4.18 46.80 2.88
N PHE A 3 2.91 47.10 2.66
CA PHE A 3 1.76 46.23 2.94
C PHE A 3 1.23 45.46 1.72
N LEU A 4 1.88 45.58 0.54
CA LEU A 4 1.42 44.96 -0.71
C LEU A 4 2.21 43.70 -1.11
N LYS A 5 2.80 42.99 -0.13
CA LYS A 5 3.49 41.71 -0.33
C LYS A 5 2.94 40.61 0.58
N PHE A 6 1.67 40.74 0.99
CA PHE A 6 0.91 39.69 1.65
C PHE A 6 0.02 39.06 0.57
N ASP A 7 0.48 37.93 0.06
CA ASP A 7 0.11 37.35 -1.23
C ASP A 7 -1.40 37.12 -1.44
N LEU A 8 -1.83 37.56 -2.62
CA LEU A 8 -3.16 37.45 -3.23
C LEU A 8 -3.45 36.06 -3.85
N THR A 9 -2.77 35.01 -3.39
CA THR A 9 -3.06 33.62 -3.77
C THR A 9 -2.99 32.75 -2.53
N GLY A 10 -4.11 32.65 -1.81
CA GLY A 10 -4.32 31.70 -0.74
C GLY A 10 -4.41 30.26 -1.26
N GLU A 11 -3.37 29.77 -1.93
CA GLU A 11 -3.20 28.34 -2.13
C GLU A 11 -2.72 27.75 -0.81
N VAL A 12 -3.69 27.34 0.02
CA VAL A 12 -3.42 26.38 1.07
C VAL A 12 -2.93 25.13 0.34
N MET A 13 -1.61 24.88 0.33
CA MET A 13 -1.11 23.59 -0.14
C MET A 13 -1.70 22.53 0.79
N LEU A 14 -2.67 21.80 0.24
CA LEU A 14 -3.42 20.77 0.94
C LEU A 14 -2.76 19.43 0.64
N HIS A 15 -2.01 18.91 1.59
CA HIS A 15 -1.49 17.55 1.52
C HIS A 15 -2.50 16.56 2.09
N ARG A 16 -2.32 15.26 1.82
CA ARG A 16 -3.17 14.20 2.39
C ARG A 16 -2.54 13.62 3.63
N CYS A 17 -3.32 13.48 4.69
CA CYS A 17 -2.88 12.77 5.90
C CYS A 17 -2.55 11.30 5.56
N PRO A 18 -1.41 10.75 6.00
CA PRO A 18 -0.98 9.38 5.70
C PRO A 18 -1.91 8.31 6.29
N GLU A 19 -2.56 8.59 7.43
CA GLU A 19 -3.49 7.67 8.09
C GLU A 19 -4.91 7.73 7.51
N CYS A 20 -5.55 8.90 7.56
CA CYS A 20 -6.97 9.02 7.20
C CYS A 20 -7.24 9.48 5.76
N ARG A 21 -6.20 9.85 5.00
CA ARG A 21 -6.26 10.33 3.61
C ARG A 21 -7.11 11.58 3.36
N LYS A 22 -7.57 12.27 4.41
CA LYS A 22 -8.23 13.58 4.30
C LYS A 22 -7.22 14.68 3.99
N LYS A 23 -7.68 15.71 3.27
CA LYS A 23 -6.89 16.92 2.94
C LYS A 23 -6.65 17.73 4.22
N ILE A 24 -5.41 18.18 4.42
CA ILE A 24 -4.97 18.95 5.57
C ILE A 24 -4.00 20.04 5.13
N ASN A 25 -3.99 21.14 5.88
CA ASN A 25 -3.03 22.23 5.67
C ASN A 25 -1.60 21.75 5.98
N GLU A 26 -0.62 22.15 5.18
CA GLU A 26 0.81 21.84 5.39
C GLU A 26 1.36 22.31 6.73
N SER A 27 0.84 23.40 7.30
CA SER A 27 1.30 23.93 8.58
C SER A 27 0.69 23.24 9.82
N ALA A 28 -0.17 22.23 9.65
CA ALA A 28 -0.80 21.56 10.78
C ALA A 28 0.19 20.58 11.47
N GLU A 29 0.42 20.73 12.78
CA GLU A 29 1.28 19.82 13.57
C GLU A 29 0.65 18.44 13.79
N ALA A 30 -0.68 18.36 13.74
CA ALA A 30 -1.43 17.13 13.84
C ALA A 30 -2.69 17.18 12.95
N CYS A 31 -3.13 16.01 12.50
CA CYS A 31 -4.33 15.91 11.67
C CYS A 31 -5.57 16.15 12.54
N PRO A 32 -6.40 17.18 12.25
CA PRO A 32 -7.61 17.46 13.02
C PRO A 32 -8.69 16.37 12.89
N ASN A 33 -8.57 15.47 11.91
CA ASN A 33 -9.56 14.43 11.66
C ASN A 33 -9.26 13.08 12.33
N CYS A 34 -7.98 12.72 12.51
CA CYS A 34 -7.61 11.43 13.12
C CYS A 34 -6.59 11.55 14.26
N GLY A 35 -6.06 12.75 14.54
CA GLY A 35 -5.08 12.98 15.58
C GLY A 35 -3.64 12.57 15.24
N PHE A 36 -3.35 12.17 13.99
CA PHE A 36 -1.98 11.79 13.58
C PHE A 36 -1.03 12.98 13.72
N SER A 37 0.06 12.81 14.47
CA SER A 37 1.07 13.85 14.67
C SER A 37 2.13 13.81 13.58
N PHE A 38 2.44 14.98 12.99
CA PHE A 38 3.44 15.14 11.92
C PHE A 38 4.86 15.35 12.44
N LYS A 39 5.08 15.11 13.74
CA LYS A 39 6.42 15.09 14.32
C LYS A 39 7.31 14.06 13.59
N PRO A 40 8.60 14.37 13.40
CA PRO A 40 9.50 13.55 12.60
C PRO A 40 9.54 12.08 13.09
N GLU A 41 9.48 11.85 14.40
CA GLU A 41 9.51 10.51 14.99
C GLU A 41 8.29 9.66 14.55
N ASN A 42 7.10 10.25 14.53
CA ASN A 42 5.88 9.56 14.08
C ASN A 42 5.90 9.29 12.58
N LEU A 43 6.47 10.21 11.80
CA LEU A 43 6.61 10.07 10.36
C LEU A 43 7.58 8.93 9.99
N GLU A 44 8.70 8.84 10.71
CA GLU A 44 9.68 7.76 10.55
C GLU A 44 9.11 6.39 10.96
N ALA A 45 8.42 6.34 12.11
CA ALA A 45 7.73 5.12 12.54
C ALA A 45 6.68 4.65 11.52
N TYR A 46 5.92 5.59 10.95
CA TYR A 46 4.96 5.29 9.89
C TYR A 46 5.64 4.73 8.62
N LYS A 47 6.76 5.33 8.19
CA LYS A 47 7.53 4.85 7.03
C LYS A 47 8.08 3.44 7.26
N LYS A 48 8.66 3.16 8.44
CA LYS A 48 9.15 1.82 8.79
C LYS A 48 8.05 0.77 8.71
N LYS A 49 6.87 1.06 9.30
CA LYS A 49 5.70 0.17 9.22
C LYS A 49 5.21 -0.05 7.78
N LEU A 50 5.34 0.93 6.90
CA LEU A 50 5.00 0.78 5.49
C LEU A 50 5.99 -0.13 4.75
N GLU A 51 7.29 0.03 5.02
CA GLU A 51 8.34 -0.80 4.45
C GLU A 51 8.25 -2.26 4.94
N GLU A 52 8.00 -2.48 6.23
CA GLU A 52 7.73 -3.80 6.80
C GLU A 52 6.55 -4.48 6.10
N ARG A 53 5.43 -3.74 5.91
CA ARG A 53 4.26 -4.27 5.18
C ARG A 53 4.59 -4.59 3.72
N ARG A 54 5.42 -3.79 3.05
CA ARG A 54 5.86 -4.06 1.68
C ARG A 54 6.64 -5.38 1.62
N LEU A 55 7.62 -5.56 2.51
CA LEU A 55 8.43 -6.78 2.58
C LEU A 55 7.59 -8.00 2.94
N GLN A 56 6.66 -7.87 3.90
CA GLN A 56 5.73 -8.93 4.27
C GLN A 56 4.83 -9.34 3.09
N ASN A 57 4.26 -8.37 2.36
CA ASN A 57 3.42 -8.65 1.20
C ASN A 57 4.23 -9.30 0.05
N GLU A 58 5.47 -8.86 -0.18
CA GLU A 58 6.37 -9.49 -1.14
C GLU A 58 6.67 -10.95 -0.77
N GLU A 59 6.91 -11.23 0.52
CA GLU A 59 7.14 -12.59 1.01
C GLU A 59 5.89 -13.47 0.88
N ILE A 60 4.71 -12.96 1.24
CA ILE A 60 3.42 -13.64 1.07
C ILE A 60 3.21 -13.96 -0.41
N ASN A 61 3.41 -12.99 -1.30
CA ASN A 61 3.26 -13.20 -2.73
C ASN A 61 4.20 -14.31 -3.25
N ARG A 62 5.47 -14.33 -2.81
CA ARG A 62 6.40 -15.42 -3.17
C ARG A 62 5.93 -16.79 -2.67
N LYS A 63 5.37 -16.89 -1.46
CA LYS A 63 4.81 -18.14 -0.91
C LYS A 63 3.58 -18.58 -1.71
N SER A 64 2.67 -17.67 -2.02
CA SER A 64 1.48 -17.94 -2.84
C SER A 64 1.84 -18.41 -4.24
N VAL A 65 2.82 -17.78 -4.91
CA VAL A 65 3.30 -18.22 -6.23
C VAL A 65 3.78 -19.67 -6.20
N LYS A 66 4.56 -20.07 -5.18
CA LYS A 66 5.00 -21.47 -5.03
C LYS A 66 3.83 -22.44 -4.90
N LEU A 67 2.81 -22.09 -4.12
CA LEU A 67 1.62 -22.91 -3.99
C LEU A 67 0.86 -23.03 -5.31
N HIS A 68 0.67 -21.92 -6.03
CA HIS A 68 0.01 -21.94 -7.34
C HIS A 68 0.74 -22.82 -8.36
N LEU A 69 2.08 -22.84 -8.34
CA LEU A 69 2.87 -23.74 -9.19
C LEU A 69 2.63 -25.21 -8.86
N ILE A 70 2.58 -25.57 -7.57
CA ILE A 70 2.29 -26.94 -7.13
C ILE A 70 0.87 -27.36 -7.56
N TRP A 71 -0.13 -26.50 -7.31
CA TRP A 71 -1.50 -26.76 -7.72
C TRP A 71 -1.64 -26.88 -9.24
N GLY A 72 -0.92 -26.05 -10.00
CA GLY A 72 -0.84 -26.15 -11.46
C GLY A 72 -0.29 -27.50 -11.92
N ALA A 73 0.80 -27.97 -11.32
CA ALA A 73 1.38 -29.28 -11.65
C ALA A 73 0.43 -30.43 -11.34
N ILE A 74 -0.22 -30.42 -10.17
CA ILE A 74 -1.24 -31.43 -9.80
C ILE A 74 -2.39 -31.41 -10.81
N PHE A 75 -2.90 -30.23 -11.14
CA PHE A 75 -3.97 -30.08 -12.12
C PHE A 75 -3.58 -30.64 -13.49
N THR A 76 -2.37 -30.37 -13.97
CA THR A 76 -1.84 -30.94 -15.22
C THR A 76 -1.78 -32.47 -15.16
N VAL A 77 -1.30 -33.05 -14.06
CA VAL A 77 -1.25 -34.52 -13.90
C VAL A 77 -2.66 -35.13 -13.95
N VAL A 78 -3.63 -34.52 -13.26
CA VAL A 78 -5.03 -34.98 -13.27
C VAL A 78 -5.59 -34.98 -14.69
N LEU A 79 -5.36 -33.92 -15.47
CA LEU A 79 -5.80 -33.84 -16.86
C LEU A 79 -5.17 -34.92 -17.75
N LEU A 80 -3.87 -35.18 -17.58
CA LEU A 80 -3.17 -36.22 -18.34
C LEU A 80 -3.71 -37.62 -18.02
N VAL A 81 -3.94 -37.92 -16.74
CA VAL A 81 -4.51 -39.21 -16.31
C VAL A 81 -5.93 -39.38 -16.84
N ALA A 82 -6.78 -38.35 -16.72
CA ALA A 82 -8.13 -38.39 -17.24
C ALA A 82 -8.15 -38.63 -18.75
N SER A 83 -7.30 -37.90 -19.50
CA SER A 83 -7.14 -38.07 -20.95
C SER A 83 -6.73 -39.49 -21.32
N TRP A 84 -5.75 -40.06 -20.61
CA TRP A 84 -5.29 -41.44 -20.82
C TRP A 84 -6.41 -42.45 -20.60
N ILE A 85 -7.17 -42.33 -19.50
CA ILE A 85 -8.31 -43.22 -19.23
C ILE A 85 -9.35 -43.11 -20.35
N THR A 86 -9.71 -41.91 -20.78
CA THR A 86 -10.72 -41.72 -21.83
C THR A 86 -10.29 -42.23 -23.22
N ASN A 87 -8.99 -42.28 -23.51
CA ASN A 87 -8.47 -42.77 -24.79
C ASN A 87 -8.25 -44.29 -24.81
N HIS A 88 -8.20 -44.94 -23.64
CA HIS A 88 -7.97 -46.38 -23.48
C HIS A 88 -9.16 -47.16 -22.90
N ALA A 89 -10.27 -46.49 -22.59
CA ALA A 89 -11.56 -47.09 -22.24
C ALA A 89 -12.41 -47.30 -23.49
#